data_AF-A0A9Q0UEW9-F1
#
_entry.id   AF-A0A9Q0UEW9-F1
#
_cell.length_a   1.000
_cell.length_b   1.000
_cell.length_c   1.000
_cell.angle_alpha   90.00
_cell.angle_beta   90.00
_cell.angle_gamma   90.00
#
_symmetry.space_group_name_H-M   'P 1'
#
loop_
_entity.id
_entity.type
_entity.pdbx_description
1 polymer ?
#
loop_
_entity_poly.entity_id
_entity_poly.type
_entity_poly.pdbx_seq_one_letter_code
_entity_poly.pdbx_strand_id
1 'polypeptide(L)'
;MSQKARELDAFDQQNHGAVPQYSDRNQSQDKNGFHGANSVKVTSYEEEALRTMKAFWLPSATPVAPVKVDAPSTSTVCPEGNEKLKLKSLFPVYFTEDTSEGKPSSSLDRTYICPSCKVTLTNTLSLVALSSCGHVFCKKCADKFISVDKVCLACSKCCKERNLVNLEKGGTGFAGHGDHLVATEFKHLGSGSGLGLVRPATKT
;
A
#
# COMPACT_ATOMS: atom_id res chain seq x y z
N MET A 1 -80.28 2.66 2.47
CA MET A 1 -78.87 2.31 2.16
C MET A 1 -78.65 0.87 2.60
N SER A 2 -78.42 -0.02 1.63
CA SER A 2 -78.40 -1.48 1.80
C SER A 2 -77.33 -1.92 2.80
N GLN A 3 -77.67 -2.87 3.67
CA GLN A 3 -76.80 -3.50 4.68
C GLN A 3 -75.44 -3.94 4.10
N LYS A 4 -75.45 -4.39 2.83
CA LYS A 4 -74.26 -4.79 2.08
C LYS A 4 -73.25 -3.66 1.83
N ALA A 5 -73.71 -2.42 1.69
CA ALA A 5 -72.80 -1.28 1.50
C ALA A 5 -72.05 -0.95 2.80
N ARG A 6 -72.69 -1.13 3.96
CA ARG A 6 -72.06 -0.94 5.27
C ARG A 6 -71.04 -2.03 5.57
N GLU A 7 -71.31 -3.27 5.16
CA GLU A 7 -70.37 -4.38 5.31
C GLU A 7 -69.11 -4.22 4.45
N LEU A 8 -69.26 -3.75 3.20
CA LEU A 8 -68.12 -3.45 2.34
C LEU A 8 -67.27 -2.29 2.87
N ASP A 9 -67.91 -1.23 3.37
CA ASP A 9 -67.23 -0.09 3.98
C ASP A 9 -66.48 -0.50 5.25
N ALA A 10 -67.08 -1.34 6.09
CA ALA A 10 -66.43 -1.88 7.29
C ALA A 10 -65.25 -2.81 6.94
N PHE A 11 -65.38 -3.65 5.91
CA PHE A 11 -64.30 -4.52 5.45
C PHE A 11 -63.12 -3.72 4.88
N ASP A 12 -63.41 -2.69 4.08
CA ASP A 12 -62.36 -1.83 3.52
C ASP A 12 -61.64 -1.04 4.62
N GLN A 13 -62.40 -0.53 5.58
CA GLN A 13 -61.87 0.22 6.71
C GLN A 13 -61.04 -0.66 7.67
N GLN A 14 -61.36 -1.95 7.79
CA GLN A 14 -60.58 -2.89 8.61
C GLN A 14 -59.25 -3.30 7.96
N ASN A 15 -59.20 -3.36 6.62
CA ASN A 15 -58.00 -3.80 5.89
C ASN A 15 -57.10 -2.63 5.45
N HIS A 16 -57.68 -1.45 5.19
CA HIS A 16 -56.97 -0.28 4.67
C HIS A 16 -57.00 0.92 5.64
N GLY A 17 -57.63 0.79 6.81
CA GLY A 17 -57.67 1.84 7.82
C GLY A 17 -56.33 2.01 8.54
N ALA A 18 -55.73 3.20 8.40
CA ALA A 18 -54.44 3.55 9.00
C ALA A 18 -54.52 4.00 10.48
N VAL A 19 -55.65 3.76 11.18
CA VAL A 19 -55.86 4.25 12.55
C VAL A 19 -56.56 3.18 13.40
N PRO A 20 -56.05 2.84 14.60
CA PRO A 20 -56.77 1.96 15.53
C PRO A 20 -58.13 2.56 15.90
N GLN A 21 -59.18 1.75 15.94
CA GLN A 21 -60.51 2.19 16.40
C GLN A 21 -60.44 2.55 17.89
N TYR A 22 -60.24 3.83 18.19
CA TYR A 22 -60.42 4.38 19.52
C TYR A 22 -61.79 5.06 19.56
N SER A 23 -62.71 4.53 20.36
CA SER A 23 -64.03 5.13 20.57
C SER A 23 -63.91 6.28 21.56
N ASP A 24 -63.57 7.47 21.08
CA ASP A 24 -63.81 8.69 21.85
C ASP A 24 -64.32 9.82 20.96
N ARG A 25 -65.53 10.29 21.27
CA ARG A 25 -66.11 11.51 20.72
C ARG A 25 -65.31 12.69 21.26
N ASN A 26 -64.46 13.30 20.43
CA ASN A 26 -64.21 14.72 20.60
C ASN A 26 -63.83 15.42 19.29
N GLN A 27 -64.36 16.62 19.15
CA GLN A 27 -64.46 17.41 17.95
C GLN A 27 -63.22 18.31 17.85
N SER A 28 -62.31 18.03 16.91
CA SER A 28 -61.12 18.86 16.67
C SER A 28 -60.85 18.95 15.16
N GLN A 29 -61.01 20.15 14.60
CA GLN A 29 -60.58 20.47 13.24
C GLN A 29 -59.05 20.44 13.15
N ASP A 30 -58.49 19.55 12.33
CA ASP A 30 -57.06 19.55 12.03
C ASP A 30 -56.77 19.95 10.59
N LYS A 31 -55.78 20.85 10.49
CA LYS A 31 -55.23 21.44 9.28
C LYS A 31 -54.38 20.40 8.55
N ASN A 32 -54.61 20.21 7.25
CA ASN A 32 -53.77 19.39 6.38
C ASN A 32 -52.36 19.99 6.26
N GLY A 33 -51.41 19.44 7.03
CA GLY A 33 -49.97 19.60 6.82
C GLY A 33 -49.38 18.30 6.29
N PHE A 34 -48.76 18.34 5.11
CA PHE A 34 -47.98 17.24 4.57
C PHE A 34 -46.75 17.00 5.44
N HIS A 35 -46.74 15.92 6.22
CA HIS A 35 -45.58 15.47 6.95
C HIS A 35 -44.83 14.45 6.08
N GLY A 36 -43.68 14.86 5.56
CA GLY A 36 -42.76 13.98 4.85
C GLY A 36 -42.35 12.76 5.69
N ALA A 37 -41.84 11.72 5.01
CA ALA A 37 -41.68 10.34 5.44
C ALA A 37 -40.86 10.02 6.72
N ASN A 38 -40.61 10.99 7.61
CA ASN A 38 -39.77 10.83 8.80
C ASN A 38 -40.47 11.21 10.13
N SER A 39 -41.80 11.31 10.22
CA SER A 39 -42.48 11.61 11.50
C SER A 39 -43.38 10.47 12.01
N VAL A 40 -42.89 9.23 11.97
CA VAL A 40 -43.49 8.17 12.79
C VAL A 40 -42.72 8.13 14.10
N LYS A 41 -43.39 8.48 15.20
CA LYS A 41 -42.90 8.20 16.55
C LYS A 41 -42.75 6.68 16.65
N VAL A 42 -41.52 6.21 16.60
CA VAL A 42 -41.21 4.78 16.62
C VAL A 42 -41.74 4.21 17.92
N THR A 43 -42.70 3.31 17.82
CA THR A 43 -43.17 2.55 18.98
C THR A 43 -42.07 1.57 19.40
N SER A 44 -41.95 1.23 20.68
CA SER A 44 -40.88 0.32 21.18
C SER A 44 -40.85 -1.03 20.45
N TYR A 45 -42.00 -1.47 19.94
CA TYR A 45 -42.17 -2.66 19.10
C TYR A 45 -41.48 -2.52 17.73
N GLU A 46 -41.58 -1.35 17.08
CA GLU A 46 -40.94 -1.09 15.78
C GLU A 46 -39.43 -0.97 15.93
N GLU A 47 -38.95 -0.40 17.03
CA GLU A 47 -37.52 -0.37 17.38
C GLU A 47 -36.93 -1.78 17.58
N GLU A 48 -37.65 -2.66 18.27
CA GLU A 48 -37.27 -4.07 18.41
C GLU A 48 -37.35 -4.82 17.08
N ALA A 49 -38.37 -4.56 16.25
CA ALA A 49 -38.47 -5.15 14.92
C ALA A 49 -37.33 -4.69 13.99
N LEU A 50 -36.96 -3.40 14.04
CA LEU A 50 -35.83 -2.82 13.31
C LEU A 50 -34.47 -3.38 13.78
N ARG A 51 -34.33 -3.73 15.07
CA ARG A 51 -33.14 -4.40 15.61
C ARG A 51 -33.09 -5.89 15.27
N THR A 52 -34.24 -6.54 15.19
CA THR A 52 -34.34 -8.00 14.94
C THR A 52 -34.34 -8.32 13.44
N MET A 53 -34.72 -7.36 12.59
CA MET A 53 -34.71 -7.54 11.15
C MET A 53 -33.29 -7.48 10.60
N LYS A 54 -32.90 -8.54 9.86
CA LYS A 54 -31.63 -8.61 9.13
C LYS A 54 -31.70 -7.81 7.83
N ALA A 55 -32.09 -6.54 7.91
CA ALA A 55 -32.22 -5.67 6.75
C ALA A 55 -30.97 -4.79 6.59
N PHE A 56 -29.88 -5.39 6.13
CA PHE A 56 -28.61 -4.69 5.88
C PHE A 56 -28.71 -3.54 4.84
N TRP A 57 -29.78 -3.52 4.05
CA TRP A 57 -30.02 -2.55 2.98
C TRP A 57 -30.84 -1.33 3.45
N LEU A 58 -31.40 -1.36 4.67
CA LEU A 58 -32.05 -0.19 5.24
C LEU A 58 -31.00 0.76 5.84
N PRO A 59 -31.01 2.06 5.48
CA PRO A 59 -30.08 3.05 6.04
C PRO A 59 -30.09 3.14 7.58
N SER A 60 -31.21 2.80 8.22
CA SER A 60 -31.36 2.80 9.69
C SER A 60 -30.77 1.56 10.38
N ALA A 61 -30.50 0.49 9.62
CA ALA A 61 -30.00 -0.80 10.12
C ALA A 61 -28.64 -1.18 9.52
N THR A 62 -28.07 -0.34 8.64
CA THR A 62 -26.69 -0.51 8.16
C THR A 62 -25.72 -0.38 9.33
N PRO A 63 -24.90 -1.40 9.62
CA PRO A 63 -23.87 -1.27 10.64
C PRO A 63 -22.92 -0.15 10.22
N VAL A 64 -22.77 0.86 11.09
CA VAL A 64 -21.80 1.93 10.87
C VAL A 64 -20.42 1.29 10.84
N ALA A 65 -19.81 1.23 9.66
CA ALA A 65 -18.47 0.71 9.51
C ALA A 65 -17.51 1.53 10.38
N PRO A 66 -16.63 0.91 11.19
CA PRO A 66 -15.58 1.64 11.91
C PRO A 66 -14.52 2.09 10.89
N VAL A 67 -14.82 3.15 10.15
CA VAL A 67 -13.89 3.71 9.15
C VAL A 67 -12.96 4.68 9.86
N LYS A 68 -11.95 4.13 10.52
CA LYS A 68 -10.67 4.83 10.70
C LYS A 68 -9.59 3.96 10.07
N VAL A 69 -9.69 3.79 8.75
CA VAL A 69 -8.52 3.41 7.98
C VAL A 69 -7.69 4.67 7.80
N ASP A 70 -6.53 4.69 8.44
CA ASP A 70 -5.59 5.79 8.23
C ASP A 70 -5.21 5.86 6.75
N ALA A 71 -5.08 7.09 6.24
CA ALA A 71 -4.69 7.28 4.85
C ALA A 71 -3.38 6.53 4.58
N PRO A 72 -3.28 5.77 3.47
CA PRO A 72 -2.04 5.09 3.13
C PRO A 72 -0.91 6.10 3.02
N SER A 73 0.28 5.72 3.49
CA SER A 73 1.44 6.60 3.45
C SER A 73 1.75 7.00 2.01
N THR A 74 1.84 8.31 1.76
CA THR A 74 2.12 8.87 0.43
C THR A 74 3.61 8.81 0.07
N SER A 75 4.46 8.46 1.04
CA SER A 75 5.91 8.37 0.82
C SER A 75 6.27 7.06 0.14
N THR A 76 7.09 7.13 -0.91
CA THR A 76 7.73 5.95 -1.47
C THR A 76 8.74 5.40 -0.48
N VAL A 77 8.74 4.07 -0.31
CA VAL A 77 9.58 3.37 0.67
C VAL A 77 10.50 2.39 -0.07
N CYS A 78 11.74 2.25 0.40
CA CYS A 78 12.66 1.23 -0.09
C CYS A 78 12.13 -0.16 0.30
N PRO A 79 11.95 -1.10 -0.65
CA PRO A 79 11.41 -2.43 -0.37
C PRO A 79 12.33 -3.27 0.55
N GLU A 80 13.61 -2.91 0.64
CA GLU A 80 14.61 -3.63 1.43
C GLU A 80 14.83 -2.98 2.81
N GLY A 81 14.99 -1.65 2.86
CA GLY A 81 15.33 -0.94 4.10
C GLY A 81 14.16 -0.33 4.87
N ASN A 82 12.92 -0.38 4.34
CA ASN A 82 11.78 0.38 4.86
C ASN A 82 12.03 1.89 5.06
N GLU A 83 13.03 2.45 4.36
CA GLU A 83 13.38 3.86 4.42
C GLU A 83 12.57 4.70 3.43
N LYS A 84 12.25 5.94 3.83
CA LYS A 84 11.53 6.88 2.96
C LYS A 84 12.45 7.40 1.86
N LEU A 85 12.13 7.09 0.60
CA LEU A 85 12.89 7.52 -0.56
C LEU A 85 12.39 8.90 -1.03
N LYS A 86 13.33 9.81 -1.34
CA LYS A 86 13.03 11.08 -1.99
C LYS A 86 13.72 11.10 -3.35
N LEU A 87 13.05 11.56 -4.39
CA LEU A 87 13.66 11.65 -5.74
C LEU A 87 14.97 12.45 -5.74
N LYS A 88 15.09 13.47 -4.88
CA LYS A 88 16.30 14.30 -4.74
C LYS A 88 17.50 13.56 -4.10
N SER A 89 17.26 12.44 -3.42
CA SER A 89 18.34 11.62 -2.82
C SER A 89 18.82 10.50 -3.73
N LEU A 90 18.10 10.23 -4.83
CA LEU A 90 18.48 9.23 -5.81
C LEU A 90 19.43 9.85 -6.85
N PHE A 91 20.46 9.10 -7.21
CA PHE A 91 21.38 9.47 -8.27
C PHE A 91 21.60 8.26 -9.20
N PRO A 92 21.85 8.48 -10.50
CA PRO A 92 22.11 7.38 -11.42
C PRO A 92 23.43 6.72 -11.07
N VAL A 93 23.50 5.39 -11.21
CA VAL A 93 24.70 4.60 -10.99
C VAL A 93 25.16 4.03 -12.33
N TYR A 94 26.44 4.18 -12.64
CA TYR A 94 27.06 3.74 -13.89
C TYR A 94 28.17 2.73 -13.59
N PHE A 95 27.96 1.51 -14.07
CA PHE A 95 28.98 0.47 -14.08
C PHE A 95 29.73 0.53 -15.41
N THR A 96 31.06 0.40 -15.35
CA THR A 96 31.89 0.33 -16.55
C THR A 96 31.94 -1.10 -17.05
N GLU A 97 31.49 -1.33 -18.27
CA GLU A 97 31.51 -2.64 -18.91
C GLU A 97 32.92 -2.99 -19.41
N ASP A 98 33.26 -4.27 -19.35
CA ASP A 98 34.49 -4.78 -19.95
C ASP A 98 34.27 -5.00 -21.45
N THR A 99 34.95 -4.22 -22.29
CA THR A 99 34.88 -4.34 -23.76
C THR A 99 35.96 -5.26 -24.32
N SER A 100 36.76 -5.93 -23.47
CA SER A 100 37.90 -6.74 -23.93
C SER A 100 37.49 -8.01 -24.71
N GLU A 101 36.32 -8.57 -24.42
CA GLU A 101 35.80 -9.73 -25.14
C GLU A 101 34.91 -9.25 -26.30
N GLY A 102 35.45 -9.21 -27.51
CA GLY A 102 34.75 -8.83 -28.76
C GLY A 102 33.61 -9.76 -29.21
N LYS A 103 32.85 -10.33 -28.26
CA LYS A 103 31.68 -11.16 -28.51
C LYS A 103 30.39 -10.35 -28.29
N PRO A 104 29.38 -10.49 -29.17
CA PRO A 104 28.06 -9.94 -28.91
C PRO A 104 27.41 -10.75 -27.77
N SER A 105 27.66 -10.36 -26.53
CA SER A 105 27.12 -11.07 -25.38
C SER A 105 25.63 -10.78 -25.23
N SER A 106 24.87 -11.86 -25.05
CA SER A 106 23.51 -11.79 -24.52
C SER A 106 23.52 -10.98 -23.22
N SER A 107 22.38 -10.39 -22.84
CA SER A 107 22.24 -9.49 -21.69
C SER A 107 22.69 -10.08 -20.33
N LEU A 108 23.00 -11.37 -20.27
CA LEU A 108 23.39 -12.11 -19.07
C LEU A 108 24.92 -12.22 -18.86
N ASP A 109 25.75 -11.99 -19.90
CA ASP A 109 27.21 -12.18 -19.84
C ASP A 109 28.00 -10.86 -19.76
N ARG A 110 27.35 -9.77 -19.36
CA ARG A 110 28.03 -8.48 -19.19
C ARG A 110 28.88 -8.50 -17.94
N THR A 111 30.20 -8.47 -18.11
CA THR A 111 31.16 -8.28 -17.04
C THR A 111 31.40 -6.80 -16.80
N TYR A 112 31.39 -6.40 -15.53
CA TYR A 112 31.68 -5.03 -15.12
C TYR A 112 33.06 -4.95 -14.50
N ILE A 113 33.77 -3.85 -14.72
CA ILE A 113 35.14 -3.63 -14.26
C ILE A 113 35.28 -2.32 -13.49
N CYS A 114 36.23 -2.29 -12.56
CA CYS A 114 36.64 -1.05 -11.92
C CYS A 114 37.41 -0.15 -12.92
N PRO A 115 37.05 1.13 -13.09
CA PRO A 115 37.75 2.01 -14.02
C PRO A 115 39.23 2.23 -13.69
N SER A 116 39.60 2.13 -12.40
CA SER A 116 40.95 2.40 -11.90
C SER A 116 41.88 1.18 -11.99
N CYS A 117 41.49 0.05 -11.39
CA CYS A 117 42.34 -1.14 -11.34
C CYS A 117 42.02 -2.18 -12.42
N LYS A 118 40.99 -1.97 -13.23
CA LYS A 118 40.50 -2.91 -14.26
C LYS A 118 40.14 -4.30 -13.73
N VAL A 119 40.01 -4.47 -12.42
CA VAL A 119 39.53 -5.70 -11.79
C VAL A 119 38.04 -5.84 -12.05
N THR A 120 37.62 -7.05 -12.42
CA THR A 120 36.21 -7.42 -12.57
C THR A 120 35.47 -7.28 -11.24
N LEU A 121 34.35 -6.56 -11.25
CA LEU A 121 33.50 -6.35 -10.09
C LEU A 121 32.67 -7.61 -9.86
N THR A 122 32.83 -8.24 -8.69
CA THR A 122 32.10 -9.44 -8.28
C THR A 122 31.39 -9.18 -6.94
N ASN A 123 30.40 -10.00 -6.59
CA ASN A 123 29.61 -9.85 -5.35
C ASN A 123 30.42 -9.95 -4.05
N THR A 124 31.67 -10.43 -4.11
CA THR A 124 32.55 -10.53 -2.93
C THR A 124 33.29 -9.22 -2.62
N LEU A 125 33.43 -8.35 -3.62
CA LEU A 125 34.16 -7.10 -3.51
C LEU A 125 33.28 -6.01 -2.88
N SER A 126 33.86 -5.23 -1.97
CA SER A 126 33.23 -3.97 -1.52
C SER A 126 33.34 -2.94 -2.63
N LEU A 127 32.20 -2.37 -3.01
CA LEU A 127 32.09 -1.36 -4.05
C LEU A 127 31.70 0.00 -3.44
N VAL A 128 32.11 1.07 -4.11
CA VAL A 128 31.81 2.45 -3.72
C VAL A 128 31.28 3.19 -4.93
N ALA A 129 30.09 3.76 -4.81
CA ALA A 129 29.48 4.61 -5.82
C ALA A 129 29.66 6.08 -5.45
N LEU A 130 29.91 6.93 -6.44
CA LEU A 130 30.03 8.38 -6.24
C LEU A 130 28.69 9.07 -6.48
N SER A 131 28.13 9.73 -5.47
CA SER A 131 26.84 10.44 -5.61
C SER A 131 26.88 11.61 -6.60
N SER A 132 28.06 12.18 -6.86
CA SER A 132 28.23 13.32 -7.77
C SER A 132 28.20 12.95 -9.25
N CYS A 133 28.58 11.72 -9.62
CA CYS A 133 28.73 11.31 -11.01
C CYS A 133 28.23 9.90 -11.33
N GLY A 134 27.88 9.10 -10.33
CA GLY A 134 27.33 7.77 -10.49
C GLY A 134 28.32 6.65 -10.72
N HIS A 135 29.60 6.94 -10.97
CA HIS A 135 30.59 5.91 -11.29
C HIS A 135 30.90 5.03 -10.07
N VAL A 136 31.01 3.72 -10.32
CA VAL A 136 31.31 2.71 -9.30
C VAL A 136 32.79 2.30 -9.35
N PHE A 137 33.40 2.20 -8.17
CA PHE A 137 34.80 1.81 -7.99
C PHE A 137 34.94 0.71 -6.94
N CYS A 138 36.07 0.01 -7.00
CA CYS A 138 36.48 -0.90 -5.93
C CYS A 138 36.79 -0.10 -4.65
N LYS A 139 36.45 -0.60 -3.46
CA LYS A 139 36.74 0.08 -2.18
C LYS A 139 38.20 0.48 -2.03
N LYS A 140 39.12 -0.44 -2.38
CA LYS A 140 40.58 -0.17 -2.36
C LYS A 140 40.98 1.02 -3.25
N CYS A 141 40.29 1.21 -4.36
CA CYS A 141 40.54 2.25 -5.35
C CYS A 141 39.96 3.59 -4.87
N ALA A 142 38.76 3.54 -4.30
CA ALA A 142 38.10 4.72 -3.73
C ALA A 142 38.91 5.30 -2.57
N ASP A 143 39.32 4.46 -1.63
CA ASP A 143 40.07 4.89 -0.44
C ASP A 143 41.47 5.44 -0.79
N LYS A 144 42.14 4.85 -1.79
CA LYS A 144 43.51 5.26 -2.16
C LYS A 144 43.57 6.48 -3.07
N PHE A 145 42.68 6.55 -4.07
CA PHE A 145 42.77 7.59 -5.10
C PHE A 145 41.69 8.66 -4.92
N ILE A 146 40.44 8.26 -4.77
CA ILE A 146 39.32 9.21 -4.78
C ILE A 146 39.29 10.04 -3.48
N SER A 147 39.58 9.44 -2.33
CA SER A 147 39.66 10.15 -1.06
C SER A 147 40.81 11.17 -1.02
N VAL A 148 41.91 10.89 -1.70
CA VAL A 148 43.10 11.75 -1.73
C VAL A 148 42.94 12.85 -2.79
N ASP A 149 42.67 12.47 -4.02
CA ASP A 149 42.62 13.39 -5.16
C ASP A 149 41.31 14.20 -5.21
N LYS A 150 40.26 13.75 -4.50
CA LYS A 150 38.94 14.39 -4.44
C LYS A 150 38.33 14.62 -5.83
N VAL A 151 38.66 13.74 -6.77
CA VAL A 151 38.23 13.79 -8.17
C VAL A 151 37.90 12.37 -8.63
N CYS A 152 36.86 12.24 -9.45
CA CYS A 152 36.50 10.98 -10.08
C CYS A 152 37.49 10.62 -11.20
N LEU A 153 38.11 9.44 -11.13
CA LEU A 153 39.06 8.96 -12.15
C LEU A 153 38.44 8.65 -13.53
N ALA A 154 37.10 8.52 -13.62
CA ALA A 154 36.43 8.18 -14.88
C ALA A 154 35.94 9.43 -15.66
N CYS A 155 35.57 10.50 -14.97
CA CYS A 155 34.97 11.69 -15.58
C CYS A 155 35.56 13.02 -15.11
N SER A 156 36.61 12.98 -14.28
CA SER A 156 37.31 14.14 -13.73
C SER A 156 36.44 15.14 -12.97
N LYS A 157 35.22 14.77 -12.56
CA LYS A 157 34.35 15.60 -11.72
C LYS A 157 34.86 15.62 -10.28
N CYS A 158 34.77 16.77 -9.63
CA CYS A 158 35.14 16.92 -8.22
C CYS A 158 34.21 16.11 -7.30
N CYS A 159 34.79 15.35 -6.38
CA CYS A 159 34.11 14.49 -5.43
C CYS A 159 34.58 14.81 -4.01
N LYS A 160 33.63 14.95 -3.08
CA LYS A 160 33.95 15.09 -1.65
C LYS A 160 33.84 13.73 -0.98
N GLU A 161 34.49 13.55 0.17
CA GLU A 161 34.40 12.33 0.99
C GLU A 161 32.94 11.94 1.30
N ARG A 162 32.09 12.92 1.59
CA ARG A 162 30.63 12.72 1.79
C ARG A 162 29.87 12.16 0.58
N ASN A 163 30.47 12.21 -0.61
CA ASN A 163 29.86 11.71 -1.84
C ASN A 163 30.23 10.24 -2.10
N LEU A 164 31.09 9.63 -1.29
CA LEU A 164 31.42 8.22 -1.38
C LEU A 164 30.33 7.42 -0.65
N VAL A 165 29.54 6.69 -1.42
CA VAL A 165 28.49 5.81 -0.90
C VAL A 165 28.99 4.37 -1.02
N ASN A 166 29.22 3.73 0.12
CA ASN A 166 29.57 2.32 0.16
C ASN A 166 28.34 1.50 -0.25
N LEU A 167 28.49 0.65 -1.26
CA LEU A 167 27.44 -0.27 -1.66
C LEU A 167 27.49 -1.50 -0.74
N GLU A 168 26.32 -1.92 -0.29
CA GLU A 168 26.20 -3.17 0.45
C GLU A 168 26.53 -4.36 -0.45
N LYS A 169 27.14 -5.37 0.16
CA LYS A 169 27.45 -6.62 -0.54
C LYS A 169 26.20 -7.49 -0.54
N GLY A 170 25.90 -8.11 -1.66
CA GLY A 170 24.77 -9.05 -1.75
C GLY A 170 24.91 -10.19 -0.75
N GLY A 171 23.82 -10.48 -0.03
CA GLY A 171 23.69 -11.67 0.80
C GLY A 171 23.36 -12.92 -0.01
N THR A 172 23.45 -14.09 0.62
CA THR A 172 22.78 -15.29 0.11
C THR A 172 21.36 -15.30 0.67
N GLY A 173 20.40 -15.94 0.01
CA GLY A 173 18.97 -15.76 0.34
C GLY A 173 18.49 -16.14 1.75
N PHE A 174 19.40 -16.53 2.64
CA PHE A 174 19.14 -16.84 4.04
C PHE A 174 20.08 -16.12 5.01
N ALA A 175 21.12 -15.44 4.51
CA ALA A 175 22.12 -14.77 5.32
C ALA A 175 22.60 -13.48 4.63
N GLY A 176 22.52 -12.37 5.37
CA GLY A 176 23.19 -11.13 4.99
C GLY A 176 24.71 -11.32 4.88
N HIS A 177 25.40 -10.33 4.33
CA HIS A 177 26.85 -10.35 4.20
C HIS A 177 27.47 -9.19 5.01
N GLY A 178 28.45 -9.47 5.86
CA GLY A 178 29.14 -8.46 6.67
C GLY A 178 29.16 -8.80 8.16
N ASP A 179 29.44 -7.80 9.00
CA ASP A 179 29.64 -7.98 10.44
C ASP A 179 28.32 -7.95 11.24
N HIS A 180 27.27 -7.32 10.69
CA HIS A 180 25.93 -7.26 11.28
C HIS A 180 24.99 -8.29 10.65
N LEU A 181 25.24 -9.57 10.93
CA LEU A 181 24.43 -10.67 10.43
C LEU A 181 23.13 -10.79 11.23
N VAL A 182 22.02 -10.42 10.61
CA VAL A 182 20.68 -10.66 11.15
C VAL A 182 20.01 -11.71 10.27
N ALA A 183 19.76 -12.90 10.82
CA ALA A 183 18.95 -13.92 10.18
C ALA A 183 17.47 -13.53 10.29
N THR A 184 16.93 -12.92 9.24
CA THR A 184 15.50 -12.66 9.08
C THR A 184 14.98 -13.55 7.96
N GLU A 185 13.72 -13.98 8.04
CA GLU A 185 13.08 -14.77 6.98
C GLU A 185 13.01 -13.92 5.70
N PHE A 186 13.96 -14.14 4.80
CA PHE A 186 14.07 -13.42 3.54
C PHE A 186 13.37 -14.19 2.44
N LYS A 187 12.18 -13.74 2.02
CA LYS A 187 11.48 -14.31 0.86
C LYS A 187 12.09 -13.80 -0.43
N HIS A 188 12.93 -14.64 -1.03
CA HIS A 188 13.64 -14.41 -2.28
C HIS A 188 12.74 -14.49 -3.53
N LEU A 189 11.67 -13.71 -3.60
CA LEU A 189 10.94 -13.48 -4.85
C LEU A 189 10.79 -11.98 -5.01
N GLY A 190 11.68 -11.41 -5.82
CA GLY A 190 11.90 -9.97 -5.94
C GLY A 190 10.60 -9.17 -6.11
N SER A 191 10.59 -7.98 -5.51
CA SER A 191 9.62 -6.94 -5.82
C SER A 191 9.71 -6.62 -7.32
N GLY A 192 8.87 -7.29 -8.12
CA GLY A 192 8.86 -7.18 -9.59
C GLY A 192 8.61 -8.49 -10.35
N SER A 193 8.71 -9.67 -9.72
CA SER A 193 8.51 -10.97 -10.42
C SER A 193 7.07 -11.49 -10.43
N GLY A 194 6.11 -10.77 -9.83
CA GLY A 194 4.69 -11.13 -9.85
C GLY A 194 4.30 -12.35 -9.01
N LEU A 195 5.22 -12.95 -8.24
CA LEU A 195 4.98 -14.20 -7.48
C LEU A 195 4.91 -14.00 -5.95
N GLY A 196 4.70 -12.75 -5.49
CA GLY A 196 4.81 -12.34 -4.09
C GLY A 196 3.70 -12.79 -3.11
N LEU A 197 2.74 -13.64 -3.51
CA LEU A 197 1.64 -14.06 -2.64
C LEU A 197 1.34 -15.57 -2.72
N VAL A 198 2.35 -16.44 -2.68
CA VAL A 198 2.09 -17.82 -2.27
C VAL A 198 2.20 -17.88 -0.75
N ARG A 199 1.04 -17.85 -0.08
CA ARG A 199 0.93 -18.18 1.35
C ARG A 199 1.54 -19.57 1.55
N PRO A 200 2.42 -19.79 2.53
CA PRO A 200 2.80 -21.14 2.89
C PRO A 200 1.53 -21.88 3.30
N ALA A 201 1.25 -23.01 2.65
CA ALA A 201 0.15 -23.89 3.04
C ALA A 201 0.37 -24.30 4.49
N THR A 202 -0.54 -23.89 5.38
CA THR A 202 -0.60 -24.39 6.74
C THR A 202 -0.83 -25.89 6.66
N LYS A 203 0.16 -26.69 7.08
CA LYS A 203 0.01 -28.13 7.21
C LYS A 203 -1.08 -28.40 8.26
N THR A 204 -2.04 -29.22 7.87
CA THR A 204 -3.00 -29.93 8.75
C THR A 204 -2.28 -30.84 9.73
#